data_AF-A0A2X5NPV9-F1
#
_entry.id   AF-A0A2X5NPV9-F1
#
_cell.length_a   1.000
_cell.length_b   1.000
_cell.length_c   1.000
_cell.angle_alpha   90.00
_cell.angle_beta   90.00
_cell.angle_gamma   90.00
#
_symmetry.space_group_name_H-M   'P 1'
#
loop_
_entity.id
_entity.type
_entity.pdbx_description
1 polymer ?
#
loop_
_entity_poly.entity_id
_entity_poly.type
_entity_poly.pdbx_seq_one_letter_code
_entity_poly.pdbx_strand_id
1 'polypeptide(L)'
;MEIHSYHAMIACVAGGAGLAIIPYSVLAQMSDRARIRVHHLPQKYSQVSTCLIWRRDAFTPNVEALKELMIRFFVRDTTAGTDEEITGSTPCTPVSP
;
A
#
# COMPACT_ATOMS: atom_id res chain seq x y z
N MET A 1 -7.51 5.27 17.51
CA MET A 1 -7.83 3.84 17.60
C MET A 1 -6.75 3.09 16.86
N GLU A 2 -6.09 2.12 17.49
CA GLU A 2 -5.15 1.26 16.80
C GLU A 2 -5.83 -0.05 16.42
N ILE A 3 -5.71 -0.45 15.16
CA ILE A 3 -6.30 -1.68 14.62
C ILE A 3 -5.19 -2.43 13.90
N HIS A 4 -4.90 -3.66 14.35
CA HIS A 4 -3.78 -4.46 13.82
C HIS A 4 -4.16 -5.38 12.66
N SER A 5 -5.37 -5.26 12.11
CA SER A 5 -5.85 -6.08 10.99
C SER A 5 -6.47 -5.22 9.92
N TYR A 6 -6.07 -5.46 8.67
CA TYR A 6 -6.59 -4.75 7.51
C TYR A 6 -8.11 -4.98 7.30
N HIS A 7 -8.61 -6.19 7.55
CA HIS A 7 -10.06 -6.46 7.48
C HIS A 7 -10.84 -5.65 8.51
N ALA A 8 -10.34 -5.57 9.74
CA ALA A 8 -10.98 -4.79 10.80
C ALA A 8 -10.93 -3.29 10.48
N MET A 9 -9.81 -2.77 9.95
CA MET A 9 -9.72 -1.38 9.51
C MET A 9 -10.77 -1.06 8.44
N ILE A 10 -10.92 -1.91 7.42
CA ILE A 10 -11.90 -1.70 6.36
C ILE A 10 -13.33 -1.82 6.87
N ALA A 11 -13.63 -2.77 7.76
CA ALA A 11 -14.95 -2.87 8.39
C ALA A 11 -15.31 -1.61 9.18
N CYS A 12 -14.37 -1.03 9.93
CA CYS A 12 -14.58 0.22 10.65
C CYS A 12 -14.83 1.40 9.70
N VAL A 13 -14.08 1.50 8.60
CA VAL A 13 -14.30 2.52 7.56
C VAL A 13 -15.67 2.35 6.89
N ALA A 14 -16.05 1.12 6.52
CA ALA A 14 -17.35 0.82 5.95
C ALA A 14 -18.51 1.12 6.91
N GLY A 15 -18.28 1.00 8.22
CA GLY A 15 -19.22 1.40 9.27
C GLY A 15 -19.28 2.90 9.56
N GLY A 16 -18.49 3.72 8.86
CA GLY A 16 -18.50 5.18 9.01
C GLY A 16 -17.62 5.72 10.15
N ALA A 17 -16.72 4.91 10.71
CA ALA A 17 -15.87 5.33 11.83
C ALA A 17 -14.70 6.25 11.42
N GLY A 18 -14.49 6.51 10.13
CA GLY A 18 -13.47 7.44 9.63
C GLY A 18 -12.77 6.97 8.36
N LEU A 19 -11.44 7.20 8.29
CA LEU A 19 -10.57 6.92 7.15
C LEU A 19 -9.43 5.99 7.57
N ALA A 20 -8.87 5.23 6.61
CA ALA A 20 -7.70 4.38 6.83
C ALA A 20 -6.76 4.44 5.61
N ILE A 21 -5.47 4.23 5.87
CA ILE A 21 -4.44 4.06 4.83
C ILE A 21 -4.08 2.57 4.76
N ILE A 22 -4.07 2.01 3.56
CA ILE A 22 -3.82 0.59 3.32
C ILE A 22 -3.08 0.39 1.99
N PRO A 23 -2.17 -0.60 1.86
CA PRO A 23 -1.59 -0.94 0.56
C PRO A 23 -2.66 -1.37 -0.45
N TYR A 24 -2.52 -0.88 -1.69
CA TYR A 24 -3.47 -1.18 -2.76
C TYR A 24 -3.60 -2.69 -3.05
N SER A 25 -2.48 -3.42 -3.00
CA SER A 25 -2.46 -4.88 -3.21
C SER A 25 -3.32 -5.63 -2.19
N VAL A 26 -3.36 -5.17 -0.94
CA VAL A 26 -4.20 -5.77 0.11
C VAL A 26 -5.68 -5.45 -0.16
N LEU A 27 -5.98 -4.19 -0.49
CA LEU A 27 -7.36 -3.78 -0.79
C LEU A 27 -7.94 -4.50 -2.03
N ALA A 28 -7.10 -4.76 -3.04
CA ALA A 28 -7.51 -5.46 -4.25
C ALA A 28 -7.97 -6.91 -4.02
N GLN A 29 -7.61 -7.51 -2.88
CA GLN A 29 -8.01 -8.88 -2.52
C GLN A 29 -9.30 -8.92 -1.69
N MET A 30 -9.91 -7.78 -1.38
CA MET A 30 -11.05 -7.69 -0.47
C MET A 30 -12.40 -7.56 -1.18
N SER A 31 -13.38 -8.33 -0.71
CA SER A 31 -14.77 -8.33 -1.21
C SER A 31 -15.53 -7.04 -0.89
N ASP A 32 -15.12 -6.32 0.16
CA ASP A 32 -15.86 -5.20 0.74
C ASP A 32 -15.59 -3.85 0.05
N ARG A 33 -14.80 -3.87 -1.03
CA ARG A 33 -14.37 -2.68 -1.77
C ARG A 33 -15.54 -1.84 -2.31
N ALA A 34 -16.69 -2.46 -2.56
CA ALA A 34 -17.90 -1.77 -3.03
C ALA A 34 -18.55 -0.86 -1.96
N ARG A 35 -18.24 -1.06 -0.67
CA ARG A 35 -18.84 -0.29 0.44
C ARG A 35 -17.99 0.89 0.90
N ILE A 36 -16.85 1.14 0.25
CA ILE A 36 -15.91 2.19 0.63
C ILE A 36 -15.47 2.99 -0.59
N ARG A 37 -15.10 4.25 -0.37
CA ARG A 37 -14.50 5.12 -1.39
C ARG A 37 -12.99 5.10 -1.25
N VAL A 38 -12.28 4.89 -2.35
CA VAL A 38 -10.81 4.89 -2.38
C VAL A 38 -10.31 6.23 -2.89
N HIS A 39 -9.36 6.82 -2.16
CA HIS A 39 -8.65 8.02 -2.57
C HIS A 39 -7.16 7.69 -2.68
N HIS A 40 -6.54 8.07 -3.80
CA HIS A 40 -5.12 7.84 -4.01
C HIS A 40 -4.28 8.84 -3.21
N LEU A 41 -3.19 8.36 -2.60
CA LEU A 41 -2.20 9.22 -1.96
C LEU A 41 -1.35 9.93 -3.03
N PRO A 42 -0.78 11.12 -2.72
CA PRO A 42 0.24 11.74 -3.56
C PRO A 42 1.40 10.79 -3.83
N GLN A 43 2.00 10.88 -5.03
CA GLN A 43 3.04 9.96 -5.51
C GLN A 43 4.20 9.79 -4.52
N LYS A 44 4.59 10.87 -3.83
CA LYS A 44 5.64 10.86 -2.79
C LYS A 44 5.36 9.92 -1.60
N TYR A 45 4.10 9.53 -1.36
CA TYR A 45 3.69 8.67 -0.25
C TYR A 45 2.96 7.40 -0.73
N SER A 46 2.79 7.22 -2.04
CA SER A 46 1.95 6.16 -2.59
C SER A 46 2.68 4.82 -2.75
N GLN A 47 3.99 4.79 -2.45
CA GLN A 47 4.85 3.63 -2.66
C GLN A 47 5.29 3.03 -1.33
N VAL A 48 5.27 1.70 -1.27
CA VAL A 48 5.77 0.92 -0.13
C VAL A 48 6.64 -0.21 -0.66
N SER A 49 7.86 -0.34 -0.14
CA SER A 49 8.80 -1.38 -0.55
C SER A 49 8.55 -2.67 0.23
N THR A 50 8.30 -3.77 -0.49
CA THR A 50 8.24 -5.11 0.09
C THR A 50 9.59 -5.79 -0.11
N CYS A 51 10.34 -6.01 0.97
CA CYS A 51 11.66 -6.64 0.92
C CYS A 51 11.57 -8.14 1.16
N LEU A 52 12.23 -8.93 0.30
CA LEU A 52 12.52 -10.33 0.59
C LEU A 52 13.80 -10.38 1.42
N ILE A 53 13.72 -10.92 2.65
CA ILE A 53 14.83 -10.96 3.60
C ILE A 53 15.15 -12.43 3.93
N TRP A 54 16.43 -12.77 3.96
CA TRP A 54 16.94 -14.08 4.34
C TRP A 54 18.24 -13.95 5.16
N ARG A 55 18.60 -15.01 5.88
CA ARG A 55 19.89 -15.06 6.58
C ARG A 55 21.03 -15.33 5.59
N ARG A 56 22.20 -14.74 5.84
CA ARG A 56 23.38 -14.86 4.97
C ARG A 56 23.79 -16.32 4.70
N ASP A 57 23.61 -17.19 5.69
CA ASP A 57 23.96 -18.61 5.65
C ASP A 57 22.83 -19.52 5.13
N ALA A 58 21.65 -18.97 4.81
CA ALA A 58 20.47 -19.74 4.41
C ALA A 58 20.25 -19.83 2.89
N PHE A 59 21.31 -19.68 2.08
CA PHE A 59 21.24 -19.85 0.63
C PHE A 59 21.15 -21.32 0.24
N THR A 60 19.94 -21.85 0.32
CA THR A 60 19.59 -23.19 -0.17
C THR A 60 19.01 -23.10 -1.58
N PRO A 61 19.04 -24.18 -2.38
CA PRO A 61 18.45 -24.19 -3.73
C PRO A 61 16.98 -23.74 -3.76
N ASN A 62 16.21 -24.00 -2.70
CA ASN A 62 14.82 -23.57 -2.58
C ASN A 62 14.68 -22.05 -2.46
N VAL A 63 15.58 -21.39 -1.71
CA VAL A 63 15.59 -19.93 -1.55
C VAL A 63 15.99 -19.26 -2.85
N GLU A 64 16.96 -19.82 -3.57
CA GLU A 64 17.34 -19.33 -4.89
C GLU A 64 16.19 -19.45 -5.89
N ALA A 65 15.53 -20.61 -5.95
CA ALA A 65 14.35 -20.80 -6.80
C ALA A 65 13.23 -19.80 -6.45
N LEU A 66 12.95 -19.57 -5.16
CA LEU A 66 11.97 -18.57 -4.73
C LEU A 66 12.37 -17.15 -5.13
N LYS A 67 13.65 -16.77 -4.95
CA LYS A 67 14.17 -15.46 -5.37
C LYS A 67 13.94 -15.23 -6.86
N GLU A 68 14.28 -16.21 -7.70
CA GLU A 68 14.07 -16.15 -9.15
C GLU A 68 12.59 -16.03 -9.52
N LEU A 69 11.69 -16.77 -8.84
CA LEU A 69 10.26 -16.64 -9.04
C LEU A 69 9.75 -15.25 -8.62
N MET A 70 10.19 -14.74 -7.47
CA MET A 70 9.79 -13.41 -6.99
C MET A 70 10.24 -12.31 -7.95
N ILE A 71 11.49 -12.36 -8.44
CA ILE A 71 11.99 -11.39 -9.44
C ILE A 71 11.16 -11.46 -10.72
N ARG A 72 10.86 -12.66 -11.21
CA ARG A 72 10.07 -12.87 -12.42
C ARG A 72 8.66 -12.30 -12.32
N PHE A 73 8.00 -12.46 -11.18
CA PHE A 73 6.59 -12.10 -11.01
C PHE A 73 6.36 -10.68 -10.48
N PHE A 74 7.26 -10.10 -9.67
CA PHE A 74 6.96 -8.90 -8.89
C PHE A 74 7.87 -7.68 -9.15
N VAL A 75 8.97 -7.79 -9.91
CA VAL A 75 9.90 -6.64 -10.13
C VAL A 75 9.40 -5.60 -11.15
N ARG A 76 8.16 -5.72 -11.66
CA ARG A 76 7.67 -4.85 -12.75
C ARG A 76 7.12 -3.48 -12.33
N ASP A 77 6.95 -3.19 -11.04
CA ASP A 77 6.15 -2.01 -10.61
C ASP A 77 6.96 -0.78 -10.16
N THR A 78 8.28 -0.76 -10.33
CA THR A 78 9.11 0.39 -9.90
C THR A 78 9.55 1.24 -11.10
N THR A 79 8.69 2.17 -11.55
CA THR A 79 9.16 3.30 -12.37
C THR A 79 8.73 4.64 -11.80
N ALA A 80 9.74 5.48 -11.60
CA ALA A 80 9.76 6.93 -11.50
C ALA A 80 8.94 7.58 -10.36
N GLY A 81 9.64 7.96 -9.29
CA GLY A 81 9.33 9.18 -8.53
C GLY A 81 10.55 10.08 -8.62
N THR A 82 10.53 11.04 -9.55
CA THR A 82 11.53 12.11 -9.64
C THR A 82 11.33 13.04 -8.44
N ASP A 83 12.44 13.42 -7.82
CA ASP A 83 12.50 14.48 -6.81
C ASP A 83 11.98 15.79 -7.42
N GLU A 84 10.77 16.24 -7.04
CA GLU A 84 10.27 17.57 -7.38
C GLU A 84 9.65 18.25 -6.14
N GLU A 85 10.56 18.99 -5.48
CA GLU A 85 10.42 20.29 -4.83
C GLU A 85 9.05 20.72 -4.26
N ILE A 86 9.06 20.92 -2.94
CA ILE A 86 7.99 21.49 -2.13
C ILE A 86 7.85 22.98 -2.50
N THR A 87 6.86 23.36 -3.30
CA THR A 87 6.25 24.71 -3.26
C THR A 87 4.84 24.66 -3.84
N GLY A 88 3.81 24.95 -3.04
CA GLY A 88 2.45 25.13 -3.57
C GLY A 88 1.34 24.67 -2.62
N SER A 89 1.09 25.47 -1.59
CA SER A 89 -0.16 25.42 -0.82
C SER A 89 -1.38 25.51 -1.74
N THR A 90 -2.28 24.54 -1.69
CA THR A 90 -3.66 24.70 -2.19
C THR A 90 -4.64 24.43 -1.05
N PRO A 91 -5.66 25.27 -0.81
CA PRO A 91 -6.46 25.24 0.41
C PRO A 91 -7.48 24.09 0.38
N CYS A 92 -7.63 23.40 1.52
CA CYS A 92 -8.83 22.60 1.81
C CYS A 92 -10.06 23.52 1.75
N THR A 93 -10.91 23.35 0.74
CA THR A 93 -12.24 23.96 0.75
C THR A 93 -13.16 23.22 1.73
N PRO A 94 -13.99 23.94 2.51
CA PRO A 94 -14.84 23.34 3.53
C PRO A 94 -16.05 22.64 2.91
N VAL A 95 -16.28 21.40 3.34
CA VAL A 95 -17.54 20.67 3.10
C VAL A 95 -18.63 21.32 3.95
N SER A 96 -19.66 21.85 3.30
CA SER A 96 -20.89 22.41 3.91
C SER A 96 -21.97 21.32 4.05
N PRO A 97 -22.98 21.53 4.91
CA PRO A 97 -23.49 20.54 5.88
C PRO A 97 -24.36 19.41 5.30
#